data_AF-A0A820S0M2-F1
#
_entry.id   AF-A0A820S0M2-F1
#
_cell.length_a   1.000
_cell.length_b   1.000
_cell.length_c   1.000
_cell.angle_alpha   90.00
_cell.angle_beta   90.00
_cell.angle_gamma   90.00
#
_symmetry.space_group_name_H-M   'P 1'
#
loop_
_entity.id
_entity.type
_entity.pdbx_description
1 polymer ?
#
loop_
_entity_poly.entity_id
_entity_poly.type
_entity_poly.pdbx_seq_one_letter_code
_entity_poly.pdbx_strand_id
1 'polypeptide(L)' 'MAMANSKTQCFTCIKEKVTYPCEGCSKKFCLKYLTEHQQILNEELNHIINDYDQFKQRINEQKQNPQDHS' A
#
# COMPACT_ATOMS: atom_id res chain seq x y z
N MET A 1 -8.97 9.32 22.81
CA MET A 1 -8.14 8.23 23.38
C MET A 1 -6.73 8.77 23.54
N ALA A 2 -6.18 8.77 24.77
CA ALA A 2 -4.83 9.25 25.02
C ALA A 2 -3.82 8.28 24.36
N MET A 3 -3.08 8.75 23.36
CA MET A 3 -1.94 8.00 22.85
C MET A 3 -0.84 8.08 23.91
N ALA A 4 -0.86 7.13 24.84
CA ALA A 4 0.28 6.91 25.72
C ALA A 4 1.49 6.68 24.81
N ASN A 5 2.51 7.54 24.94
CA ASN A 5 3.81 7.39 24.27
C ASN A 5 4.59 6.20 24.88
N SER A 6 3.94 5.04 24.99
CA SER A 6 4.56 3.80 25.42
C SER A 6 5.62 3.44 24.40
N LYS A 7 6.88 3.49 24.82
CA LYS A 7 7.99 2.94 24.02
C LYS A 7 7.65 1.48 23.75
N THR A 8 7.48 1.12 22.48
CA THR A 8 7.31 -0.28 22.09
C THR A 8 8.29 -0.63 20.98
N GLN A 9 8.40 -1.91 20.67
CA GLN A 9 9.34 -2.39 19.68
C GLN A 9 8.86 -2.03 18.27
N CYS A 10 9.73 -1.39 17.48
CA CYS A 10 9.47 -1.16 16.06
C CYS A 10 9.52 -2.48 15.29
N PHE A 11 8.49 -2.76 14.48
CA PHE A 11 8.39 -3.97 13.67
C PHE A 11 9.58 -4.18 12.72
N THR A 12 10.13 -3.11 12.14
CA THR A 12 11.20 -3.21 11.13
C THR A 12 12.59 -3.31 11.74
N CYS A 13 12.95 -2.42 12.67
CA CYS A 13 14.32 -2.39 13.20
C CYS A 13 14.48 -3.02 14.58
N ILE A 14 13.40 -3.54 15.18
CA ILE A 14 13.43 -4.32 16.43
C ILE A 14 13.94 -3.53 17.66
N LYS A 15 14.11 -2.21 17.52
CA LYS A 15 14.53 -1.32 18.63
C LYS A 15 13.31 -0.82 19.39
N GLU A 16 13.41 -0.79 20.72
CA GLU A 16 12.44 -0.12 21.58
C GLU A 16 12.56 1.40 21.45
N LYS A 17 11.47 2.04 21.03
CA LYS A 17 11.39 3.50 20.87
C LYS A 17 9.94 3.95 20.81
N VAL A 18 9.73 5.24 20.64
CA VAL A 18 8.39 5.76 20.31
C VAL A 18 8.00 5.18 18.96
N THR A 19 6.86 4.48 18.96
CA THR A 19 6.30 3.83 17.78
C THR A 19 4.84 4.22 17.63
N TYR A 20 4.40 4.24 16.39
CA TYR A 20 3.06 4.58 15.97
C TYR A 20 2.46 3.35 15.27
N PRO A 21 1.19 3.01 15.55
CA PRO A 21 0.51 1.92 14.86
C PRO A 21 0.15 2.34 13.43
N CYS A 22 0.22 1.39 12.50
CA CYS A 22 -0.45 1.49 11.22
C CYS A 22 -1.83 0.82 11.35
N GLU A 23 -2.90 1.58 11.10
CA GLU A 23 -4.28 1.10 11.23
C GLU A 23 -4.63 0.02 10.20
N GLY A 24 -3.99 0.03 9.03
CA GLY A 24 -4.25 -0.94 7.97
C GLY A 24 -3.64 -2.33 8.20
N CYS A 25 -2.49 -2.42 8.88
CA CYS A 25 -1.79 -3.70 9.07
C CYS A 25 -1.59 -4.09 10.54
N SER A 26 -2.07 -3.29 11.49
CA SER A 26 -1.95 -3.49 12.95
C SER A 26 -0.50 -3.60 13.47
N LYS A 27 0.50 -3.27 12.65
CA LYS A 27 1.92 -3.25 13.04
C LYS A 27 2.32 -1.89 13.61
N LYS A 28 3.34 -1.87 14.47
CA LYS A 28 3.89 -0.65 15.09
C LYS A 28 5.26 -0.31 14.51
N PHE A 29 5.44 0.93 14.11
CA PHE A 29 6.68 1.41 13.47
C PHE A 29 7.17 2.68 14.16
N CYS A 30 8.49 2.91 14.20
CA CYS A 30 8.95 4.26 14.48
C CYS A 30 8.65 5.18 13.29
N LEU A 31 8.67 6.49 13.53
CA LEU A 31 8.33 7.49 12.51
C LEU A 31 8.97 7.23 11.13
N LYS A 32 10.30 7.00 11.09
CA LYS A 32 11.03 6.69 9.84
C LYS A 32 10.39 5.52 9.06
N TYR A 33 10.30 4.35 9.68
CA TYR A 33 9.75 3.16 9.03
C TYR A 33 8.23 3.22 8.84
N LEU A 34 7.51 4.06 9.59
CA LEU A 34 6.10 4.30 9.31
C LEU A 34 5.94 5.04 7.97
N THR A 35 6.73 6.10 7.76
CA THR A 35 6.73 6.86 6.50
C THR A 35 7.15 5.97 5.34
N GLU A 36 8.25 5.21 5.47
CA GLU A 36 8.67 4.26 4.43
C GLU A 36 7.58 3.21 4.14
N HIS A 37 6.94 2.67 5.18
CA HIS A 37 5.84 1.72 5.01
C HIS A 37 4.65 2.32 4.25
N GLN A 38 4.28 3.56 4.55
CA GLN A 38 3.21 4.28 3.85
C GLN A 38 3.57 4.56 2.38
N GLN A 39 4.84 4.87 2.10
CA GLN A 39 5.31 5.05 0.72
C GLN A 39 5.18 3.76 -0.09
N ILE A 40 5.63 2.63 0.46
CA ILE A 40 5.50 1.31 -0.19
C ILE A 40 4.02 1.00 -0.48
N LEU A 41 3.13 1.20 0.50
CA LEU A 41 1.70 0.98 0.31
C LEU A 41 1.11 1.83 -0.82
N ASN A 42 1.53 3.09 -0.94
CA ASN A 42 1.09 3.96 -2.02
C ASN A 42 1.62 3.49 -3.38
N GLU A 43 2.87 3.03 -3.45
CA GLU A 43 3.46 2.47 -4.68
C GLU A 43 2.73 1.21 -5.13
N GLU A 44 2.45 0.28 -4.20
CA GLU A 44 1.66 -0.93 -4.46
C GLU A 44 0.26 -0.59 -4.96
N LEU A 45 -0.41 0.38 -4.32
CA LEU A 45 -1.73 0.83 -4.75
C LEU A 45 -1.70 1.44 -6.16
N ASN A 46 -0.72 2.28 -6.46
CA ASN A 46 -0.56 2.88 -7.80
C ASN A 46 -0.34 1.80 -8.86
N HIS A 47 0.43 0.75 -8.55
CA HIS A 47 0.61 -0.38 -9.45
C HIS A 47 -0.72 -1.09 -9.74
N ILE A 48 -1.52 -1.36 -8.71
CA ILE A 48 -2.84 -2.00 -8.87
C ILE A 48 -3.78 -1.15 -9.73
N ILE A 49 -3.81 0.17 -9.50
CA ILE A 49 -4.62 1.10 -10.29
C ILE A 49 -4.18 1.08 -11.75
N ASN A 50 -2.88 1.14 -12.01
CA ASN A 50 -2.34 1.10 -13.36
C ASN A 50 -2.64 -0.23 -14.08
N ASP A 51 -2.56 -1.36 -13.38
CA ASP A 51 -2.93 -2.67 -13.92
C ASP A 51 -4.43 -2.74 -14.27
N TYR A 52 -5.28 -2.18 -13.38
CA TYR A 52 -6.71 -2.08 -13.61
C TYR A 52 -7.03 -1.23 -14.86
N ASP A 53 -6.40 -0.07 -15.01
CA ASP A 53 -6.61 0.82 -16.15
C ASP A 53 -6.16 0.17 -17.47
N GLN A 54 -5.01 -0.51 -17.47
CA GLN A 54 -4.56 -1.29 -18.63
C GLN A 54 -5.53 -2.42 -18.97
N PHE A 55 -6.04 -3.14 -17.97
CA PHE A 55 -7.01 -4.21 -18.19
C PHE A 55 -8.31 -3.68 -18.79
N LYS A 56 -8.81 -2.56 -18.25
CA LYS A 56 -10.01 -1.87 -18.76
C LYS A 56 -9.81 -1.37 -20.18
N GLN A 57 -8.63 -0.83 -20.50
CA GLN A 57 -8.30 -0.41 -21.86
C GLN A 57 -8.37 -1.60 -22.83
N ARG A 58 -7.72 -2.72 -22.51
CA ARG A 58 -7.74 -3.93 -23.36
C ARG A 58 -9.14 -4.45 -23.61
N ILE A 59 -10.00 -4.45 -22.59
CA ILE A 59 -11.42 -4.83 -22.75
C ILE A 59 -12.14 -3.88 -23.71
N ASN A 60 -11.92 -2.58 -23.58
CA ASN A 60 -12.56 -1.59 -24.44
C ASN A 60 -12.08 -1.70 -25.88
N GLU A 61 -10.78 -1.92 -26.10
CA GLU A 61 -10.20 -2.16 -27.43
C GLU A 61 -10.81 -3.40 -28.10
N GLN A 62 -10.99 -4.51 -27.37
CA GLN A 62 -11.67 -5.70 -27.90
C GLN A 62 -13.14 -5.44 -28.25
N LYS A 63 -13.86 -4.68 -27.42
CA LYS A 63 -15.26 -4.31 -27.70
C LYS A 63 -15.39 -3.42 -28.94
N GLN A 64 -14.40 -2.58 -29.21
CA GLN A 64 -14.40 -1.70 -30.38
C GLN A 64 -14.00 -2.41 -31.68
N ASN A 65 -13.34 -3.57 -31.60
CA ASN A 65 -12.98 -4.36 -32.77
C ASN A 65 -13.52 -5.81 -32.69
N PRO A 66 -14.82 -6.04 -32.93
CA PRO A 66 -15.43 -7.38 -32.94
C PRO A 66 -15.04 -8.24 -34.16
N GLN A 67 -14.05 -7.85 -34.97
CA GLN A 67 -13.68 -8.52 -36.22
C GLN A 67 -12.25 -9.06 -36.19
N ASP A 68 -12.05 -10.21 -35.52
CA ASP A 68 -11.20 -11.28 -36.05
C ASP A 68 -11.55 -12.58 -35.31
N HIS A 69 -12.67 -13.17 -35.71
CA HIS A 69 -12.98 -14.55 -35.43
C HIS A 69 -13.07 -15.23 -36.79
N SER A 70 -11.91 -15.43 -37.42
CA SER A 70 -11.78 -16.27 -38.60
C SER A 70 -11.48 -17.72 -38.24
#